data_AF-A0A7Z9MLJ5-F1
#
_entry.id   AF-A0A7Z9MLJ5-F1
#
_cell.length_a   1.000
_cell.length_b   1.000
_cell.length_c   1.000
_cell.angle_alpha   90.00
_cell.angle_beta   90.00
_cell.angle_gamma   90.00
#
_symmetry.space_group_name_H-M   'P 1'
#
loop_
_entity.id
_entity.type
_entity.pdbx_description
1 polymer ?
#
loop_
_entity_poly.entity_id
_entity_poly.type
_entity_poly.pdbx_seq_one_letter_code
_entity_poly.pdbx_strand_id
1 'polypeptide(L)'
;MSTIKYPEGNTHVAWRTRDYVFLGDEIGTSDGMRGFIHIIDVSDIDNPRQVAKYDLPEAGAHNIWVEDDVLYIAYYQGGLRIVDVSGTLRGDLYRQGREIGFFRTEAAEGEGLQANSANAWGPQPFKGNLFVSDMTSGLWVVKHARPRPVTF
;
A
#
# COMPACT_ATOMS: atom_id res chain seq x y z
N MET A 1 28.72 -0.66 -0.55
CA MET A 1 27.53 -1.38 -0.03
C MET A 1 26.87 -0.44 0.96
N SER A 2 25.71 0.10 0.61
CA SER A 2 24.95 1.02 1.46
C SER A 2 23.89 0.24 2.27
N THR A 3 23.45 0.84 3.38
CA THR A 3 22.36 0.30 4.20
C THR A 3 21.53 1.47 4.73
N ILE A 4 20.21 1.32 4.77
CA ILE A 4 19.33 2.24 5.47
C ILE A 4 18.69 1.54 6.66
N LYS A 5 18.56 2.27 7.77
CA LYS A 5 17.88 1.82 8.98
C LYS A 5 16.88 2.89 9.37
N TYR A 6 15.73 2.48 9.86
CA TYR A 6 14.73 3.35 10.45
C TYR A 6 14.36 2.81 11.84
N PRO A 7 13.88 3.67 12.78
CA PRO A 7 13.90 3.38 14.22
C PRO A 7 13.06 2.17 14.63
N GLU A 8 11.92 1.99 13.98
CA GLU A 8 10.95 0.93 14.26
C GLU A 8 10.43 0.43 12.92
N GLY A 9 10.44 -0.89 12.73
CA GLY A 9 9.93 -1.51 11.51
C GLY A 9 10.08 -3.01 11.46
N ASN A 10 9.30 -3.62 10.57
CA ASN A 10 9.39 -5.03 10.20
C ASN A 10 9.14 -5.14 8.69
N THR A 11 10.16 -4.85 7.90
CA THR A 11 10.04 -4.83 6.43
C THR A 11 9.61 -6.19 5.91
N HIS A 12 8.40 -6.27 5.37
CA HIS A 12 7.86 -7.47 4.75
C HIS A 12 8.04 -7.44 3.23
N VAL A 13 7.74 -6.30 2.61
CA VAL A 13 7.75 -6.15 1.15
C VAL A 13 8.63 -5.00 0.71
N ALA A 14 9.25 -5.15 -0.45
CA ALA A 14 9.97 -4.10 -1.14
C ALA A 14 9.55 -4.04 -2.61
N TRP A 15 9.29 -2.84 -3.12
CA TRP A 15 9.01 -2.61 -4.54
C TRP A 15 9.80 -1.41 -5.05
N ARG A 16 10.62 -1.63 -6.08
CA ARG A 16 11.39 -0.54 -6.70
C ARG A 16 10.69 -0.05 -7.96
N THR A 17 10.56 1.26 -8.09
CA THR A 17 10.21 1.93 -9.34
C THR A 17 10.83 3.32 -9.39
N ARG A 18 11.25 3.76 -10.58
CA ARG A 18 12.04 5.00 -10.76
C ARG A 18 13.24 5.02 -9.80
N ASP A 19 13.48 6.15 -9.17
CA ASP A 19 14.50 6.37 -8.14
C ASP A 19 13.96 6.09 -6.73
N TYR A 20 12.85 5.37 -6.58
CA TYR A 20 12.25 5.08 -5.28
C TYR A 20 12.18 3.57 -4.99
N VAL A 21 12.38 3.22 -3.73
CA VAL A 21 12.02 1.92 -3.16
C VAL A 21 10.92 2.12 -2.13
N PHE A 22 9.80 1.45 -2.32
CA PHE A 22 8.68 1.39 -1.39
C PHE A 22 8.88 0.18 -0.50
N LEU A 23 8.93 0.38 0.82
CA LEU A 23 9.10 -0.68 1.81
C LEU A 23 7.85 -0.72 2.68
N GLY A 24 7.17 -1.85 2.76
CA GLY A 24 6.00 -2.03 3.62
C GLY A 24 6.35 -2.78 4.90
N ASP A 25 5.98 -2.21 6.03
CA ASP A 25 6.10 -2.87 7.33
C ASP A 25 4.87 -3.71 7.68
N GLU A 26 5.11 -4.91 8.21
CA GLU A 26 4.10 -5.83 8.75
C GLU A 26 4.34 -6.05 10.26
N ILE A 27 3.62 -5.32 11.10
CA ILE A 27 3.80 -5.36 12.56
C ILE A 27 2.52 -5.86 13.21
N GLY A 28 2.55 -7.04 13.84
CA GLY A 28 1.41 -7.58 14.58
C GLY A 28 1.25 -6.96 15.97
N THR A 29 0.06 -6.44 16.28
CA THR A 29 -0.33 -5.95 17.61
C THR A 29 -1.55 -6.71 18.14
N SER A 30 -1.93 -6.49 19.40
CA SER A 30 -3.11 -7.15 20.00
C SER A 30 -4.44 -6.72 19.37
N ASP A 31 -4.45 -5.60 18.65
CA ASP A 31 -5.62 -4.98 18.01
C ASP A 31 -5.50 -4.93 16.46
N GLY A 32 -4.69 -5.81 15.88
CA GLY A 32 -4.60 -6.02 14.42
C GLY A 32 -3.19 -5.82 13.86
N MET A 33 -3.07 -5.71 12.54
CA MET A 33 -1.78 -5.39 11.92
C MET A 33 -1.53 -3.88 11.90
N ARG A 34 -0.28 -3.47 12.03
CA ARG A 34 0.21 -2.09 12.01
C ARG A 34 1.44 -2.01 11.11
N GLY A 35 1.88 -0.79 10.84
CA GLY A 35 3.02 -0.51 9.98
C GLY A 35 2.66 0.47 8.88
N PHE A 36 3.67 0.98 8.20
CA PHE A 36 3.50 1.98 7.16
C PHE A 36 4.39 1.70 5.96
N ILE A 37 4.09 2.38 4.85
CA ILE A 37 4.96 2.33 3.68
C ILE A 37 6.04 3.40 3.82
N HIS A 38 7.30 2.99 3.85
CA HIS A 38 8.45 3.89 3.70
C HIS A 38 8.74 4.10 2.23
N ILE A 39 9.06 5.34 1.85
CA ILE A 39 9.50 5.67 0.50
C ILE A 39 10.94 6.15 0.60
N ILE A 40 11.84 5.35 0.04
CA ILE A 40 13.28 5.58 0.05
C ILE A 40 13.70 6.09 -1.33
N ASP A 41 14.27 7.28 -1.37
CA ASP A 41 14.99 7.79 -2.54
C ASP A 41 16.34 7.07 -2.66
N VAL A 42 16.56 6.47 -3.82
CA VAL A 42 17.74 5.70 -4.20
C VAL A 42 18.36 6.25 -5.50
N SER A 43 18.12 7.52 -5.83
CA SER A 43 18.79 8.22 -6.94
C SER A 43 20.32 8.23 -6.78
N ASP A 44 20.79 8.27 -5.54
CA ASP A 44 22.15 7.94 -5.13
C ASP A 44 22.12 6.65 -4.30
N ILE A 45 22.49 5.52 -4.92
CA ILE A 45 22.42 4.20 -4.28
C ILE A 45 23.43 4.06 -3.14
N ASP A 46 24.50 4.86 -3.12
CA ASP A 46 25.47 4.84 -2.03
C ASP A 46 24.98 5.65 -0.82
N ASN A 47 23.99 6.52 -1.01
CA ASN A 47 23.40 7.35 0.03
C ASN A 47 21.86 7.39 -0.02
N PRO A 48 21.20 6.23 0.21
CA PRO A 48 19.74 6.16 0.19
C PRO A 48 19.12 6.96 1.33
N ARG A 49 17.97 7.60 1.08
CA ARG A 49 17.30 8.44 2.09
C ARG A 49 15.80 8.18 2.10
N GLN A 50 15.21 8.00 3.28
CA GLN A 50 13.77 8.04 3.41
C GLN A 50 13.28 9.47 3.15
N VAL A 51 12.43 9.65 2.14
CA VAL A 51 11.91 10.97 1.75
C VAL A 51 10.43 11.13 2.05
N ALA A 52 9.68 10.04 2.08
CA ALA A 52 8.25 10.04 2.37
C ALA A 52 7.82 8.79 3.14
N LYS A 53 6.57 8.84 3.62
CA LYS A 53 5.84 7.70 4.16
C LYS A 53 4.36 7.75 3.75
N TYR A 54 3.69 6.61 3.71
CA TYR A 54 2.23 6.52 3.72
C TYR A 54 1.82 5.73 4.96
N ASP A 55 1.17 6.41 5.90
CA ASP A 55 0.93 5.94 7.27
C ASP A 55 -0.57 5.99 7.56
N LEU A 56 -1.22 4.82 7.40
CA LEU A 56 -2.62 4.62 7.73
C LEU A 56 -2.72 4.08 9.18
N PRO A 57 -3.13 4.91 10.17
CA PRO A 57 -2.92 4.60 11.58
C PRO A 57 -3.62 3.33 12.09
N GLU A 58 -4.74 2.97 11.48
CA GLU A 58 -5.59 1.86 11.93
C GLU A 58 -5.18 0.48 11.38
N ALA A 59 -4.17 0.43 10.48
CA ALA A 59 -3.83 -0.79 9.78
C ALA A 59 -2.34 -0.94 9.44
N GLY A 60 -1.96 -2.09 8.86
CA GLY A 60 -0.60 -2.41 8.42
C GLY A 60 -0.58 -2.88 6.98
N ALA A 61 0.55 -2.76 6.30
CA ALA A 61 0.70 -3.22 4.93
C ALA A 61 1.11 -4.70 4.88
N HIS A 62 0.77 -5.39 3.80
CA HIS A 62 1.28 -6.72 3.47
C HIS A 62 2.02 -6.66 2.14
N ASN A 63 1.35 -6.98 1.04
CA ASN A 63 1.92 -6.86 -0.31
C ASN A 63 1.54 -5.55 -0.99
N ILE A 64 2.44 -5.08 -1.84
CA ILE A 64 2.28 -3.84 -2.61
C ILE A 64 2.56 -4.08 -4.10
N TRP A 65 2.03 -3.19 -4.93
CA TRP A 65 2.37 -3.11 -6.34
C TRP A 65 2.41 -1.64 -6.76
N VAL A 66 3.36 -1.26 -7.62
CA VAL A 66 3.37 0.08 -8.24
C VAL A 66 3.30 -0.04 -9.75
N GLU A 67 2.28 0.57 -10.35
CA GLU A 67 2.08 0.63 -11.81
C GLU A 67 1.60 2.04 -12.22
N ASP A 68 2.25 2.60 -13.23
CA ASP A 68 1.92 3.91 -13.82
C ASP A 68 1.81 5.05 -12.79
N ASP A 69 2.68 5.09 -11.78
CA ASP A 69 2.61 6.06 -10.66
C ASP A 69 1.41 5.90 -9.70
N VAL A 70 0.82 4.71 -9.64
CA VAL A 70 -0.14 4.36 -8.58
C VAL A 70 0.40 3.20 -7.77
N LEU A 71 0.42 3.39 -6.46
CA LEU A 71 0.74 2.39 -5.46
C LEU A 71 -0.56 1.72 -4.99
N TYR A 72 -0.65 0.42 -5.23
CA TYR A 72 -1.70 -0.45 -4.72
C TYR A 72 -1.17 -1.20 -3.51
N ILE A 73 -1.93 -1.20 -2.43
CA ILE A 73 -1.51 -1.76 -1.15
C ILE A 73 -2.61 -2.67 -0.61
N ALA A 74 -2.27 -3.92 -0.31
CA ALA A 74 -3.08 -4.73 0.59
C ALA A 74 -2.71 -4.34 2.03
N TYR A 75 -3.69 -3.80 2.76
CA TYR A 75 -3.47 -3.15 4.06
C TYR A 75 -4.19 -3.89 5.20
N TYR A 76 -4.19 -5.24 5.18
CA TYR A 76 -4.89 -6.09 6.15
C TYR A 76 -6.34 -5.62 6.41
N GLN A 77 -6.68 -5.26 7.65
CA GLN A 77 -8.00 -4.76 8.04
C GLN A 77 -8.36 -3.39 7.44
N GLY A 78 -7.37 -2.69 6.92
CA GLY A 78 -7.52 -1.49 6.10
C GLY A 78 -8.00 -1.80 4.66
N GLY A 79 -8.07 -3.06 4.24
CA GLY A 79 -8.49 -3.46 2.90
C GLY A 79 -7.49 -3.06 1.82
N LEU A 80 -7.98 -2.85 0.61
CA LEU A 80 -7.19 -2.31 -0.50
C LEU A 80 -7.07 -0.79 -0.38
N ARG A 81 -5.85 -0.27 -0.53
CA ARG A 81 -5.55 1.17 -0.66
C ARG A 81 -4.90 1.48 -2.00
N ILE A 82 -5.27 2.63 -2.58
CA ILE A 82 -4.80 3.10 -3.88
C ILE A 82 -4.27 4.52 -3.72
N VAL A 83 -2.97 4.70 -3.92
CA VAL A 83 -2.26 5.96 -3.61
C VAL A 83 -1.58 6.50 -4.86
N ASP A 84 -1.81 7.78 -5.16
CA ASP A 84 -1.09 8.51 -6.20
C ASP A 84 0.35 8.78 -5.73
N VAL A 85 1.31 8.13 -6.39
CA VAL A 85 2.73 8.28 -6.13
C VAL A 85 3.48 8.99 -7.27
N SER A 86 2.76 9.76 -8.09
CA SER A 86 3.33 10.56 -9.17
C SER A 86 4.19 11.73 -8.67
N GLY A 87 5.08 12.19 -9.55
CA GLY A 87 5.96 13.32 -9.28
C GLY A 87 6.97 13.04 -8.15
N THR A 88 7.37 14.11 -7.47
CA THR A 88 8.31 14.04 -6.34
C THR A 88 7.57 13.68 -5.05
N LEU A 89 8.09 12.67 -4.34
CA LEU A 89 7.51 12.18 -3.09
C LEU A 89 8.24 12.76 -1.89
N ARG A 90 7.51 13.43 -0.99
CA ARG A 90 8.05 13.97 0.28
C ARG A 90 7.00 13.92 1.39
N GLY A 91 7.44 13.74 2.63
CA GLY A 91 6.59 13.85 3.82
C GLY A 91 5.57 12.71 3.96
N ASP A 92 4.43 13.00 4.59
CA ASP A 92 3.37 12.02 4.85
C ASP A 92 2.33 12.07 3.73
N LEU A 93 2.31 11.05 2.86
CA LEU A 93 1.44 10.97 1.69
C LEU A 93 -0.04 10.77 2.07
N TYR A 94 -0.31 10.09 3.19
CA TYR A 94 -1.68 9.92 3.70
C TYR A 94 -2.26 11.28 4.10
N ARG A 95 -1.51 12.05 4.91
CA ARG A 95 -1.92 13.40 5.33
C ARG A 95 -2.01 14.41 4.19
N GLN A 96 -1.32 14.16 3.09
CA GLN A 96 -1.42 14.97 1.86
C GLN A 96 -2.68 14.68 1.03
N GLY A 97 -3.48 13.67 1.41
CA GLY A 97 -4.65 13.28 0.62
C GLY A 97 -4.28 12.61 -0.70
N ARG A 98 -3.13 11.93 -0.76
CA ARG A 98 -2.66 11.22 -1.96
C ARG A 98 -3.38 9.89 -2.18
N GLU A 99 -4.17 9.43 -1.22
CA GLU A 99 -5.09 8.29 -1.43
C GLU A 99 -6.17 8.69 -2.42
N ILE A 100 -6.21 8.00 -3.56
CA ILE A 100 -7.17 8.24 -4.65
C ILE A 100 -8.31 7.20 -4.67
N GLY A 101 -8.25 6.20 -3.79
CA GLY A 101 -9.31 5.22 -3.60
C GLY A 101 -8.99 4.17 -2.56
N PHE A 102 -10.04 3.56 -2.01
CA PHE A 102 -9.95 2.38 -1.16
C PHE A 102 -11.11 1.44 -1.44
N PHE A 103 -10.93 0.16 -1.10
CA PHE A 103 -11.99 -0.84 -1.17
C PHE A 103 -11.86 -1.82 -0.01
N ARG A 104 -12.94 -2.04 0.74
CA ARG A 104 -12.97 -3.03 1.82
C ARG A 104 -13.27 -4.40 1.24
N THR A 105 -12.30 -5.30 1.32
CA THR A 105 -12.42 -6.69 0.88
C THR A 105 -13.10 -7.54 1.94
N GLU A 106 -14.37 -7.24 2.24
CA GLU A 106 -15.13 -7.92 3.29
C GLU A 106 -16.35 -8.64 2.71
N ALA A 107 -16.55 -9.90 3.13
CA ALA A 107 -17.69 -10.71 2.73
C ALA A 107 -18.87 -10.52 3.69
N ALA A 108 -20.10 -10.66 3.17
CA ALA A 108 -21.30 -10.68 3.99
C ALA A 108 -21.39 -11.98 4.83
N GLU A 109 -22.38 -12.04 5.72
CA GLU A 109 -22.63 -13.21 6.54
C GLU A 109 -22.91 -14.45 5.67
N GLY A 110 -22.15 -15.52 5.90
CA GLY A 110 -22.24 -16.77 5.14
C GLY A 110 -21.51 -16.77 3.79
N GLU A 111 -20.89 -15.67 3.37
CA GLU A 111 -20.19 -15.55 2.08
C GLU A 111 -18.66 -15.68 2.17
N GLY A 112 -18.11 -15.67 3.38
CA GLY A 112 -16.66 -15.82 3.64
C GLY A 112 -16.38 -16.60 4.92
N LEU A 113 -15.10 -16.74 5.26
CA LEU A 113 -14.64 -17.36 6.51
C LEU A 113 -14.96 -16.48 7.73
N GLN A 114 -15.02 -15.17 7.53
CA GLN A 114 -15.36 -14.18 8.56
C GLN A 114 -16.15 -13.02 7.95
N ALA A 115 -17.34 -12.76 8.47
CA ALA A 115 -18.20 -11.69 7.99
C ALA A 115 -17.67 -10.31 8.39
N ASN A 116 -17.84 -9.31 7.52
CA ASN A 116 -17.53 -7.90 7.77
C ASN A 116 -16.10 -7.64 8.29
N SER A 117 -15.15 -8.47 7.85
CA SER A 117 -13.76 -8.41 8.28
C SER A 117 -12.85 -8.45 7.07
N ALA A 118 -12.43 -7.27 6.62
CA ALA A 118 -11.40 -7.16 5.58
C ALA A 118 -10.07 -7.71 6.11
N ASN A 119 -9.36 -8.43 5.26
CA ASN A 119 -8.06 -9.00 5.56
C ASN A 119 -7.21 -9.14 4.29
N ALA A 120 -7.01 -8.00 3.61
CA ALA A 120 -6.39 -7.94 2.30
C ALA A 120 -4.95 -8.43 2.38
N TRP A 121 -4.59 -9.34 1.48
CA TRP A 121 -3.29 -10.02 1.46
C TRP A 121 -2.41 -9.61 0.28
N GLY A 122 -2.99 -9.33 -0.89
CA GLY A 122 -2.18 -8.99 -2.05
C GLY A 122 -2.96 -8.32 -3.18
N PRO A 123 -2.53 -7.14 -3.65
CA PRO A 123 -3.05 -6.52 -4.85
C PRO A 123 -2.21 -6.91 -6.08
N GLN A 124 -2.87 -7.17 -7.20
CA GLN A 124 -2.22 -7.38 -8.49
C GLN A 124 -3.00 -6.68 -9.60
N PRO A 125 -2.51 -5.54 -10.12
CA PRO A 125 -3.07 -4.96 -11.33
C PRO A 125 -2.73 -5.85 -12.53
N PHE A 126 -3.73 -6.07 -13.40
CA PHE A 126 -3.56 -6.80 -14.65
C PHE A 126 -4.65 -6.43 -15.65
N LYS A 127 -4.23 -5.97 -16.84
CA LYS A 127 -5.12 -5.62 -17.97
C LYS A 127 -6.29 -4.71 -17.58
N GLY A 128 -6.01 -3.67 -16.79
CA GLY A 128 -7.00 -2.68 -16.35
C GLY A 128 -7.98 -3.17 -15.28
N ASN A 129 -7.71 -4.33 -14.68
CA ASN A 129 -8.38 -4.79 -13.46
C ASN A 129 -7.37 -4.84 -12.32
N LEU A 130 -7.87 -4.82 -11.10
CA LEU A 130 -7.08 -5.01 -9.90
C LEU A 130 -7.64 -6.21 -9.14
N PHE A 131 -6.84 -7.26 -9.09
CA PHE A 131 -7.14 -8.49 -8.37
C PHE A 131 -6.65 -8.32 -6.93
N VAL A 132 -7.50 -8.63 -5.96
CA VAL A 132 -7.12 -8.54 -4.53
C VAL A 132 -7.46 -9.85 -3.86
N SER A 133 -6.44 -10.58 -3.42
CA SER A 133 -6.63 -11.73 -2.54
C SER A 133 -6.84 -11.25 -1.11
N ASP A 134 -7.80 -11.85 -0.43
CA ASP A 134 -8.19 -11.56 0.94
C ASP A 134 -8.31 -12.87 1.73
N MET A 135 -7.75 -12.91 2.94
CA MET A 135 -7.66 -14.14 3.72
C MET A 135 -9.00 -14.66 4.24
N THR A 136 -10.00 -13.79 4.38
CA THR A 136 -11.29 -14.15 4.98
C THR A 136 -12.41 -14.17 3.96
N SER A 137 -12.30 -13.40 2.87
CA SER A 137 -13.36 -13.24 1.87
C SER A 137 -13.01 -13.75 0.47
N GLY A 138 -11.79 -14.23 0.22
CA GLY A 138 -11.40 -14.85 -1.05
C GLY A 138 -10.82 -13.87 -2.07
N LEU A 139 -11.33 -13.85 -3.29
CA LEU A 139 -10.78 -13.05 -4.40
C LEU A 139 -11.74 -11.94 -4.83
N TRP A 140 -11.24 -10.71 -4.85
CA TRP A 140 -11.94 -9.54 -5.38
C TRP A 140 -11.33 -9.11 -6.71
N VAL A 141 -12.18 -8.64 -7.62
CA VAL A 141 -11.76 -8.01 -8.88
C VAL A 141 -12.39 -6.62 -8.93
N VAL A 142 -11.57 -5.59 -8.79
CA VAL A 142 -12.03 -4.21 -8.76
C VAL A 142 -11.48 -3.43 -9.95
N LYS A 143 -12.15 -2.32 -10.25
CA LYS A 143 -11.66 -1.30 -11.18
C LYS A 143 -11.65 0.03 -10.46
N HIS A 144 -10.58 0.80 -10.64
CA HIS A 144 -10.55 2.19 -10.22
C HIS A 144 -10.47 3.08 -11.46
N ALA A 145 -11.23 4.17 -11.44
CA ALA A 145 -11.06 5.23 -12.42
C ALA A 145 -10.07 6.23 -11.83
N ARG A 146 -8.93 6.46 -12.50
CA ARG A 146 -8.14 7.64 -12.15
C ARG A 146 -8.98 8.88 -12.47
N PRO A 147 -9.15 9.82 -11.52
CA PRO A 147 -9.55 11.16 -11.88
C PRO A 147 -8.56 11.67 -12.93
N ARG A 148 -9.05 12.10 -14.10
CA ARG A 148 -8.16 12.77 -15.06
C ARG A 148 -7.54 13.98 -14.35
N PRO A 149 -6.24 14.26 -14.56
CA PRO A 149 -5.66 15.52 -14.12
C PRO A 149 -6.54 16.66 -14.63
N VAL A 150 -7.02 17.52 -13.74
CA VAL A 150 -7.67 18.76 -14.14
C VAL A 150 -6.57 19.64 -14.71
N THR A 151 -6.42 19.65 -16.03
CA THR A 151 -5.58 20.63 -16.73
C THR A 151 -6.34 21.95 -16.75
N PHE A 152 -5.82 22.96 -16.06
CA PHE A 152 -6.21 24.36 -16.24
C PHE A 152 -5.48 24.98 -17.43
#